data_AF-A0A7H0DLE5-F1
#
_entry.id   AF-A0A7H0DLE5-F1
#
_cell.length_a   1.000
_cell.length_b   1.000
_cell.length_c   1.000
_cell.angle_alpha   90.00
_cell.angle_beta   90.00
_cell.angle_gamma   90.00
#
_symmetry.space_group_name_H-M   'P 1'
#
loop_
_entity.id
_entity.type
_entity.pdbx_description
1 polymer ?
#
loop_
_entity_poly.entity_id
_entity_poly.type
_entity_poly.pdbx_seq_one_letter_code
_entity_poly.pdbx_strand_id
1 'polypeptide(L)' 'VEWQRAGNRLKGVNPTPFYINLSTLTVGGKEVKEREYIAPFSSREYPLPAGASGKVQWKVITDYGGTSKQFEAELKG' A
#
# COMPACT_ATOMS: atom_id res chain seq x y z
N VAL A 1 -0.97 -6.86 3.67
CA VAL A 1 -1.67 -6.22 2.54
C VAL A 1 -1.26 -6.93 1.29
N GLU A 2 -2.22 -7.30 0.45
CA GLU A 2 -1.95 -7.78 -0.90
C GLU A 2 -2.11 -6.64 -1.89
N TRP A 3 -1.22 -6.56 -2.87
CA TRP A 3 -1.21 -5.46 -3.84
C TRP A 3 -1.45 -5.98 -5.25
N GLN A 4 -2.33 -5.29 -5.97
CA GLN A 4 -2.73 -5.61 -7.34
C GLN A 4 -2.80 -4.33 -8.18
N ARG A 5 -2.42 -4.42 -9.44
CA ARG A 5 -2.65 -3.33 -10.39
C ARG A 5 -4.09 -3.42 -10.92
N ALA A 6 -4.76 -2.28 -10.98
CA ALA A 6 -6.08 -2.14 -11.57
C ALA A 6 -6.04 -0.96 -12.56
N GLY A 7 -5.58 -1.24 -13.79
CA GLY A 7 -5.37 -0.21 -14.81
C GLY A 7 -4.31 0.83 -14.38
N ASN A 8 -4.75 2.06 -14.16
CA ASN A 8 -3.94 3.18 -13.65
C ASN A 8 -4.02 3.36 -12.13
N ARG A 9 -4.55 2.36 -11.41
CA ARG A 9 -4.68 2.36 -9.96
C ARG A 9 -3.91 1.20 -9.34
N LEU A 10 -3.51 1.41 -8.10
CA LEU A 10 -2.95 0.40 -7.20
C LEU A 10 -4.02 0.01 -6.20
N LYS A 11 -4.42 -1.27 -6.17
CA LYS A 11 -5.38 -1.80 -5.20
C LYS A 11 -4.64 -2.49 -4.07
N GLY A 12 -4.83 -2.00 -2.84
CA GLY A 12 -4.38 -2.65 -1.61
C GLY A 12 -5.53 -3.38 -0.94
N VAL A 13 -5.40 -4.69 -0.74
CA VAL A 13 -6.38 -5.54 -0.07
C VAL A 13 -5.89 -5.89 1.33
N ASN A 14 -6.72 -5.63 2.32
CA ASN A 14 -6.46 -5.95 3.71
C ASN A 14 -7.32 -7.15 4.16
N PRO A 15 -6.76 -8.37 4.20
CA PRO A 15 -7.50 -9.55 4.66
C PRO A 15 -7.54 -9.69 6.20
N THR A 16 -7.07 -8.68 6.94
CA THR A 16 -6.91 -8.75 8.41
C THR A 16 -7.99 -7.94 9.13
N PRO A 17 -8.24 -8.20 10.43
CA PRO A 17 -9.19 -7.43 11.23
C PRO A 17 -8.67 -6.04 11.69
N PHE A 18 -7.47 -5.62 11.26
CA PHE A 18 -6.83 -4.38 11.73
C PHE A 18 -6.85 -3.28 10.66
N TYR A 19 -6.96 -2.01 11.08
CA TYR A 19 -6.75 -0.89 10.17
C TYR A 19 -5.28 -0.80 9.77
N ILE A 20 -5.01 -0.66 8.47
CA ILE A 20 -3.67 -0.48 7.95
C ILE A 20 -3.43 1.01 7.69
N ASN A 21 -2.92 1.74 8.67
CA ASN A 21 -2.56 3.15 8.55
C ASN A 21 -1.20 3.28 7.84
N LEU A 22 -1.19 3.65 6.55
CA LEU A 22 0.05 3.74 5.77
C LEU A 22 0.86 5.00 6.11
N SER A 23 2.11 4.82 6.53
CA SER A 23 3.10 5.88 6.69
C SER A 23 3.82 6.19 5.37
N THR A 24 4.15 5.14 4.61
CA THR A 24 4.75 5.26 3.26
C THR A 24 4.13 4.24 2.32
N LEU A 25 4.10 4.56 1.02
CA LEU A 25 3.71 3.64 -0.05
C LEU A 25 4.45 3.99 -1.34
N THR A 26 5.18 3.03 -1.90
CA THR A 26 5.89 3.19 -3.18
C THR A 26 5.68 1.98 -4.08
N VAL A 27 5.78 2.19 -5.39
CA VAL A 27 5.82 1.13 -6.41
C VAL A 27 7.02 1.36 -7.31
N GLY A 28 7.96 0.42 -7.35
CA GLY A 28 9.21 0.57 -8.11
C GLY A 28 10.01 1.80 -7.68
N GLY A 29 9.96 2.15 -6.38
CA GLY A 29 10.59 3.35 -5.84
C GLY A 29 9.84 4.66 -6.10
N LYS A 30 8.76 4.67 -6.90
CA LYS A 30 7.92 5.86 -7.10
C LYS A 30 6.88 5.99 -6.01
N GLU A 31 6.78 7.17 -5.40
CA GLU A 31 5.84 7.43 -4.31
C GLU A 31 4.39 7.46 -4.80
N VAL A 32 3.52 6.77 -4.07
CA VAL A 32 2.06 6.90 -4.16
C VAL A 32 1.65 7.95 -3.10
N LYS A 33 1.27 9.14 -3.55
CA LYS A 33 1.08 10.31 -2.68
C LYS A 33 -0.10 10.19 -1.72
N GLU A 34 -1.16 9.50 -2.13
CA GLU A 34 -2.33 9.28 -1.30
C GLU A 34 -2.01 8.22 -0.24
N ARG A 35 -1.94 8.67 1.01
CA ARG A 35 -1.67 7.83 2.17
C ARG A 35 -2.88 7.87 3.08
N GLU A 36 -3.76 6.89 2.89
CA GLU A 36 -4.90 6.67 3.76
C GLU A 36 -4.90 5.24 4.27
N TYR A 37 -5.71 4.99 5.30
CA TYR A 37 -5.88 3.66 5.86
C TYR A 37 -6.61 2.72 4.89
N ILE A 38 -6.32 1.43 5.01
CA ILE A 38 -7.14 0.34 4.46
C ILE A 38 -7.89 -0.29 5.62
N ALA A 39 -9.22 -0.25 5.56
CA ALA A 39 -10.09 -0.80 6.60
C ALA A 39 -9.98 -2.33 6.71
N PRO A 40 -10.35 -2.93 7.85
CA PRO A 40 -10.45 -4.38 8.00
C PRO A 40 -11.27 -5.05 6.90
N PHE A 41 -10.79 -6.19 6.40
CA PHE A 41 -11.48 -7.01 5.37
C PHE A 41 -11.95 -6.24 4.13
N SER A 42 -11.26 -5.15 3.80
CA SER A 42 -11.63 -4.25 2.72
C SER A 42 -10.47 -4.02 1.76
N SER A 43 -10.74 -3.27 0.70
CA SER A 43 -9.73 -2.83 -0.25
C SER A 43 -9.79 -1.33 -0.46
N ARG A 44 -8.65 -0.75 -0.79
CA ARG A 44 -8.55 0.65 -1.18
C ARG A 44 -7.74 0.79 -2.46
N GLU A 45 -8.13 1.74 -3.29
CA GLU A 45 -7.43 2.03 -4.53
C GLU A 45 -6.78 3.40 -4.48
N TYR A 46 -5.53 3.45 -4.94
CA TYR A 46 -4.71 4.65 -4.99
C TYR A 46 -4.33 4.96 -6.45
N PRO A 47 -4.19 6.22 -6.86
CA PRO A 47 -3.61 6.56 -8.16
C PRO A 47 -2.20 5.98 -8.28
N LEU A 48 -1.96 5.17 -9.32
CA LEU A 48 -0.64 4.61 -9.57
C LEU A 48 0.20 5.63 -10.37
N PRO A 49 1.42 6.00 -9.91
CA PRO A 49 2.28 6.90 -10.67
C PRO A 49 2.57 6.37 -12.08
N ALA A 50 2.61 7.27 -13.05
CA ALA A 50 2.89 6.90 -14.44
C ALA A 50 4.23 6.16 -14.57
N GLY A 51 4.20 5.03 -15.28
CA GLY A 51 5.38 4.17 -15.46
C GLY A 51 5.91 3.53 -14.17
N ALA A 52 5.12 3.44 -13.10
CA ALA A 52 5.48 2.63 -11.94
C ALA A 52 5.33 1.13 -12.26
N SER A 53 6.36 0.37 -11.92
CA SER A 53 6.45 -1.08 -12.13
C SER A 53 7.43 -1.70 -11.12
N GLY A 54 7.25 -2.96 -10.77
CA GLY A 54 8.09 -3.68 -9.82
C GLY A 54 7.46 -3.75 -8.43
N LYS A 55 8.30 -3.94 -7.40
CA LYS A 55 7.86 -4.17 -6.01
C LYS A 55 7.05 -3.01 -5.45
N VAL A 56 6.04 -3.36 -4.65
CA VAL A 56 5.33 -2.44 -3.76
C VAL A 56 6.02 -2.48 -2.41
N GLN A 57 6.37 -1.30 -1.86
CA GLN A 57 6.99 -1.17 -0.55
C GLN A 57 6.18 -0.22 0.31
N TRP A 58 5.92 -0.60 1.56
CA TRP A 58 5.13 0.23 2.46
C TRP A 58 5.57 0.09 3.91
N LYS A 59 5.23 1.09 4.71
CA LYS A 59 5.35 1.08 6.18
C LYS A 59 4.02 1.49 6.78
N VAL A 60 3.73 1.01 7.98
CA VAL A 60 2.52 1.36 8.72
C VAL A 60 2.85 2.18 9.95
N ILE A 61 1.91 3.04 10.35
CA ILE A 61 1.94 3.70 11.65
C ILE A 61 1.51 2.66 12.69
N THR A 62 2.29 2.49 13.75
CA THR A 62 2.01 1.55 14.85
C THR A 62 1.13 2.20 15.90
N ASP A 63 0.54 1.40 16.79
CA ASP A 63 -0.32 1.90 17.88
C ASP A 63 0.43 2.80 18.89
N TYR A 64 1.76 2.74 18.91
CA TYR A 64 2.63 3.61 19.70
C TYR A 64 3.00 4.92 18.96
N GLY A 65 2.41 5.18 17.79
CA GLY A 65 2.69 6.36 16.96
C GLY A 65 3.99 6.29 16.14
N GLY A 66 4.74 5.19 16.25
CA GLY A 66 5.96 4.96 15.48
C GLY A 66 5.69 4.46 14.06
N THR A 67 6.75 4.33 13.26
CA THR A 67 6.68 3.68 11.94
C THR A 67 7.22 2.26 12.02
N SER A 68 6.52 1.31 11.41
CA SER A 68 6.95 -0.09 11.35
C SER A 68 8.25 -0.30 10.55
N LYS A 69 8.78 -1.53 10.58
CA LYS A 69 9.71 -2.00 9.54
C LYS A 69 9.09 -1.87 8.15
N GLN A 70 9.93 -1.85 7.12
CA GLN A 70 9.47 -1.89 5.74
C GLN A 70 8.90 -3.27 5.40
N PHE A 71 7.73 -3.27 4.79
CA PHE A 71 7.14 -4.42 4.13
C PHE A 71 7.30 -4.29 2.62
N GLU A 72 7.37 -5.42 1.93
CA GLU A 72 7.42 -5.46 0.47
C GLU A 72 6.64 -6.64 -0.10
N ALA A 73 6.15 -6.48 -1.32
CA ALA A 73 5.47 -7.51 -2.09
C ALA A 73 5.65 -7.24 -3.59
N GLU A 74 5.61 -8.29 -4.41
CA GLU A 74 5.51 -8.13 -5.86
C GLU A 74 4.15 -7.54 -6.23
N LEU A 75 4.14 -6.60 -7.18
CA LEU A 75 2.89 -6.07 -7.72
C LEU A 75 2.27 -7.11 -8.65
N LYS A 76 1.12 -7.67 -8.26
CA LYS A 76 0.33 -8.54 -9.13
C LYS A 76 -0.27 -7.70 -10.26
N GLY A 77 -0.21 -8.23 -11.50
CA GLY A 77 -0.76 -7.60 -12.70
C GLY A 77 -2.27 -7.51 -12.69
#